data_AF-A0A433PV17-F1
#
_entry.id   AF-A0A433PV17-F1
#
_cell.length_a   1.000
_cell.length_b   1.000
_cell.length_c   1.000
_cell.angle_alpha   90.00
_cell.angle_beta   90.00
_cell.angle_gamma   90.00
#
_symmetry.space_group_name_H-M   'P 1'
#
loop_
_entity.id
_entity.type
_entity.pdbx_description
1 polymer ?
#
loop_
_entity_poly.entity_id
_entity_poly.type
_entity_poly.pdbx_seq_one_letter_code
_entity_poly.pdbx_strand_id
1 'polypeptide(L)'
;MFIEESVLVENMEAFREITRHTTIPIDGFTECKKIASMAEAYDVALAPHCPLGPIALAACLDATCYNAIIQIQLSPLQSRRRSALDYLKDKTVFEYGGGLVKISEGPGLGVEIDEKFVRETEKTGHQ
;
A
#
# COMPACT_ATOMS: atom_id res chain seq x y z
N MET A 1 2.14 -1.72 5.33
CA MET A 1 3.00 -1.31 4.20
C MET A 1 4.37 -1.91 4.43
N PHE A 2 4.90 -2.69 3.51
CA PHE A 2 6.29 -3.15 3.58
C PHE A 2 7.15 -2.17 2.80
N ILE A 3 8.32 -1.81 3.31
CA ILE A 3 9.41 -1.30 2.46
C ILE A 3 10.25 -2.53 2.19
N GLU A 4 9.79 -3.35 1.25
CA GLU A 4 10.42 -4.67 1.02
C GLU A 4 11.74 -4.53 0.27
N GLU A 5 11.81 -3.59 -0.67
CA GLU A 5 13.00 -3.35 -1.47
C GLU A 5 13.19 -1.85 -1.64
N SER A 6 14.21 -1.30 -0.99
CA SER A 6 14.72 -0.01 -1.42
C SER A 6 15.30 -0.19 -2.82
N VAL A 7 14.78 0.59 -3.74
CA VAL A 7 15.21 0.58 -5.14
C VAL A 7 16.26 1.67 -5.32
N LEU A 8 17.27 1.42 -6.17
CA LEU A 8 18.31 2.40 -6.50
C LEU A 8 19.15 2.89 -5.31
N VAL A 9 19.58 1.98 -4.43
CA VAL A 9 20.45 2.33 -3.30
C VAL A 9 21.91 2.44 -3.73
N GLU A 10 22.47 3.64 -3.61
CA GLU A 10 23.93 3.84 -3.69
C GLU A 10 24.60 3.81 -2.30
N ASN A 11 23.86 4.13 -1.23
CA ASN A 11 24.34 4.13 0.15
C ASN A 11 23.97 2.85 0.92
N MET A 12 24.85 1.85 0.85
CA MET A 12 24.64 0.54 1.49
C MET A 12 24.64 0.56 3.02
N GLU A 13 25.27 1.54 3.66
CA GLU A 13 25.27 1.68 5.12
C GLU A 13 23.91 2.18 5.60
N ALA A 14 23.39 3.22 4.96
CA ALA A 14 22.04 3.73 5.23
C ALA A 14 20.97 2.66 4.98
N PHE A 15 21.09 1.91 3.89
CA PHE A 15 20.16 0.82 3.60
C PHE A 15 20.14 -0.27 4.69
N ARG A 16 21.31 -0.65 5.21
CA ARG A 16 21.39 -1.60 6.33
C ARG A 16 20.73 -1.09 7.60
N GLU A 17 20.77 0.22 7.84
CA GLU A 17 20.11 0.81 9.00
C GLU A 17 18.59 0.88 8.80
N ILE A 18 18.13 1.36 7.64
CA ILE A 18 16.69 1.44 7.32
C ILE A 18 16.05 0.04 7.36
N THR A 19 16.71 -0.97 6.80
CA THR A 19 16.19 -2.35 6.77
C THR A 19 15.97 -2.95 8.15
N ARG A 20 16.77 -2.58 9.16
CA ARG A 20 16.54 -3.01 10.55
C ARG A 20 15.18 -2.55 11.10
N HIS A 21 14.61 -1.50 10.54
CA HIS A 21 13.32 -0.95 10.91
C HIS A 21 12.17 -1.43 10.00
N THR A 22 12.45 -2.13 8.90
CA THR A 22 11.45 -2.49 7.87
C THR A 22 11.24 -4.00 7.64
N THR A 23 11.97 -4.87 8.36
CA THR A 23 11.88 -6.34 8.22
C THR A 23 10.59 -7.00 8.74
N ILE A 24 9.70 -6.24 9.40
CA ILE A 24 8.38 -6.71 9.84
C ILE A 24 7.28 -5.94 9.10
N PRO A 25 6.05 -6.47 8.97
CA PRO A 25 4.94 -5.67 8.47
C PRO A 25 4.81 -4.37 9.28
N ILE A 26 5.14 -3.24 8.66
CA ILE A 26 4.91 -1.93 9.27
C ILE A 26 3.47 -1.56 8.99
N ASP A 27 2.61 -1.79 9.97
CA ASP A 27 1.22 -1.41 9.91
C ASP A 27 1.01 -0.08 10.62
N GLY A 28 0.77 0.97 9.83
CA GLY A 28 0.44 2.30 10.35
C GLY A 28 1.04 3.43 9.51
N PHE A 29 0.18 4.37 9.11
CA PHE A 29 0.55 5.52 8.28
C PHE A 29 1.69 6.35 8.88
N THR A 30 1.61 6.63 10.19
CA THR A 30 2.60 7.45 10.89
C THR A 30 4.00 6.85 10.90
N GLU A 31 4.11 5.54 11.13
CA GLU A 31 5.42 4.89 11.22
C GLU A 31 6.05 4.75 9.84
N CYS A 32 5.25 4.39 8.84
CA CYS A 32 5.62 4.41 7.44
C CYS A 32 6.20 5.77 7.02
N LYS A 33 5.57 6.87 7.47
CA LYS A 33 6.01 8.23 7.15
C LYS A 33 7.37 8.58 7.77
N LYS A 34 7.62 8.18 9.01
CA LYS A 34 8.92 8.39 9.66
C LYS A 34 10.03 7.66 8.94
N ILE A 35 9.80 6.40 8.59
CA ILE A 35 10.78 5.60 7.87
C ILE A 35 11.02 6.16 6.48
N ALA A 36 9.97 6.62 5.80
CA ALA A 36 10.13 7.25 4.50
C ALA A 36 10.98 8.53 4.58
N SER A 37 10.77 9.34 5.61
CA SER A 37 11.57 10.55 5.87
C SER A 37 13.02 10.22 6.23
N MET A 38 13.26 9.13 6.98
CA MET A 38 14.62 8.65 7.24
C MET A 38 15.29 8.21 5.93
N ALA A 39 14.59 7.45 5.09
CA ALA A 39 15.11 7.01 3.79
C ALA A 39 15.42 8.20 2.87
N GLU A 40 14.58 9.22 2.86
CA GLU A 40 14.78 10.46 2.11
C GLU A 40 16.07 11.18 2.56
N ALA A 41 16.36 11.23 3.86
CA ALA A 41 17.58 11.84 4.38
C ALA A 41 18.87 11.13 3.96
N TYR A 42 18.77 9.89 3.46
CA TYR A 42 19.88 9.09 2.96
C TYR A 42 19.87 8.91 1.44
N ASP A 43 19.06 9.68 0.71
CA ASP A 43 18.86 9.54 -0.74
C ASP A 43 18.44 8.11 -1.15
N VAL A 44 17.65 7.45 -0.30
CA VAL A 44 17.13 6.11 -0.57
C VAL A 44 15.70 6.21 -1.10
N ALA A 45 15.50 5.72 -2.33
CA ALA A 45 14.17 5.59 -2.90
C ALA A 45 13.42 4.37 -2.34
N LEU A 46 12.10 4.51 -2.27
CA LEU A 46 11.18 3.55 -1.70
C LEU A 46 10.29 2.96 -2.77
N ALA A 47 10.07 1.65 -2.66
CA ALA A 47 8.96 0.97 -3.29
C ALA A 47 8.07 0.39 -2.19
N PRO A 48 6.99 1.11 -1.80
CA PRO A 48 6.06 0.55 -0.85
C PRO A 48 5.49 -0.76 -1.43
N HIS A 49 5.23 -1.71 -0.56
CA HIS A 49 4.76 -3.03 -0.93
C HIS A 49 3.49 -3.34 -0.13
N CYS A 50 2.44 -3.72 -0.85
CA CYS A 50 1.13 -4.00 -0.27
C CYS A 50 0.55 -5.31 -0.85
N PRO A 51 0.68 -6.43 -0.14
CA PRO A 51 0.05 -7.70 -0.52
C PRO A 51 -1.40 -7.81 -0.01
N LEU A 52 -1.94 -6.73 0.56
CA LEU A 52 -3.17 -6.72 1.34
C LEU A 52 -4.38 -6.22 0.52
N GLY A 53 -5.52 -6.06 1.19
CA GLY A 53 -6.77 -5.58 0.61
C GLY A 53 -6.77 -4.07 0.29
N PRO A 54 -7.90 -3.55 -0.24
CA PRO A 54 -7.98 -2.20 -0.79
C PRO A 54 -7.73 -1.08 0.23
N ILE A 55 -8.08 -1.28 1.51
CA ILE A 55 -7.80 -0.29 2.57
C ILE A 55 -6.30 -0.10 2.74
N ALA A 56 -5.55 -1.21 2.80
CA ALA A 56 -4.11 -1.17 2.96
C ALA A 56 -3.44 -0.59 1.71
N LEU A 57 -3.96 -0.88 0.51
CA LEU A 57 -3.48 -0.26 -0.73
C LEU A 57 -3.72 1.25 -0.73
N ALA A 58 -4.93 1.70 -0.39
CA ALA A 58 -5.24 3.12 -0.27
C ALA A 58 -4.28 3.83 0.71
N ALA A 59 -3.98 3.18 1.84
CA ALA A 59 -3.03 3.71 2.81
C ALA A 59 -1.56 3.70 2.33
N CYS A 60 -1.19 2.77 1.43
CA CYS A 60 0.16 2.70 0.86
C CYS A 60 0.37 3.67 -0.30
N LEU A 61 -0.70 4.10 -1.00
CA LEU A 61 -0.67 5.16 -2.01
C LEU A 61 -0.52 6.55 -1.37
N ASP A 62 0.43 6.67 -0.45
CA ASP A 62 0.73 7.91 0.25
C ASP A 62 1.48 8.86 -0.70
N ALA A 63 0.75 9.83 -1.25
CA ALA A 63 1.30 10.89 -2.08
C ALA A 63 2.28 11.82 -1.36
N THR A 64 2.41 11.71 -0.03
CA THR A 64 3.22 12.64 0.73
C THR A 64 4.70 12.26 0.75
N CYS A 65 5.09 11.05 0.36
CA CYS A 65 6.47 10.58 0.36
C CYS A 65 7.14 10.81 -1.01
N TYR A 66 7.99 11.83 -1.12
CA TYR A 66 8.62 12.20 -2.40
C TYR A 66 9.61 11.17 -2.95
N ASN A 67 10.20 10.35 -2.08
CA ASN A 67 11.12 9.28 -2.45
C ASN A 67 10.41 7.95 -2.78
N ALA A 68 9.07 7.89 -2.71
CA ALA A 68 8.31 6.73 -3.16
C ALA A 68 8.14 6.76 -4.69
N ILE A 69 8.83 5.89 -5.41
CA ILE A 69 8.92 5.97 -6.88
C ILE A 69 7.99 5.00 -7.61
N ILE A 70 7.70 3.85 -7.01
CA ILE A 70 6.85 2.80 -7.57
C ILE A 70 6.07 2.17 -6.42
N GLN A 71 4.78 1.90 -6.64
CA GLN A 71 4.00 1.07 -5.72
C GLN A 71 3.99 -0.39 -6.18
N ILE A 72 4.37 -1.32 -5.30
CA ILE A 72 4.32 -2.76 -5.58
C ILE A 72 3.04 -3.36 -4.97
N GLN A 73 2.17 -3.85 -5.84
CA GLN A 73 0.91 -4.49 -5.47
C GLN A 73 0.88 -5.93 -5.98
N LEU A 74 0.74 -6.89 -5.06
CA LEU A 74 0.68 -8.34 -5.41
C LEU A 74 -0.70 -8.97 -5.16
N SER A 75 -1.62 -8.26 -4.51
CA SER A 75 -2.97 -8.78 -4.20
C SER A 75 -3.81 -8.97 -5.46
N PRO A 76 -4.68 -10.01 -5.53
CA PRO A 76 -5.62 -10.18 -6.63
C PRO A 76 -6.79 -9.18 -6.48
N LEU A 77 -6.52 -7.89 -6.74
CA LEU A 77 -7.53 -6.85 -6.86
C LEU A 77 -8.56 -7.23 -7.93
N GLN A 78 -8.19 -8.04 -8.93
CA GLN A 78 -9.10 -8.56 -9.94
C GLN A 78 -8.97 -10.08 -10.03
N SER A 79 -9.48 -10.78 -9.02
CA SER A 79 -9.60 -12.24 -9.05
C SER A 79 -10.91 -12.68 -9.71
N ARG A 80 -10.89 -13.81 -10.42
CA ARG A 80 -12.06 -14.38 -11.12
C ARG A 80 -13.16 -14.91 -10.20
N ARG A 81 -12.87 -15.13 -8.91
CA ARG A 81 -13.82 -15.72 -7.94
C ARG A 81 -14.33 -14.71 -6.93
N ARG A 82 -13.42 -13.97 -6.28
CA ARG A 82 -13.70 -12.91 -5.31
C ARG A 82 -12.59 -11.87 -5.38
N SER A 83 -12.93 -10.66 -5.79
CA SER A 83 -11.99 -9.56 -5.91
C SER A 83 -11.88 -8.87 -4.55
N ALA A 84 -10.67 -8.44 -4.19
CA ALA A 84 -10.50 -7.58 -3.01
C ALA A 84 -11.27 -6.25 -3.13
N LEU A 85 -11.64 -5.83 -4.35
CA LEU A 85 -12.47 -4.66 -4.63
C LEU A 85 -13.96 -4.90 -4.33
N ASP A 86 -14.41 -6.14 -4.15
CA ASP A 86 -15.81 -6.43 -3.80
C ASP A 86 -16.20 -5.86 -2.43
N TYR A 87 -15.21 -5.58 -1.58
CA TYR A 87 -15.40 -4.92 -0.28
C TYR A 87 -15.57 -3.39 -0.39
N LEU A 88 -15.38 -2.80 -1.58
CA LEU A 88 -15.57 -1.37 -1.83
C LEU A 88 -16.97 -1.11 -2.38
N LYS A 89 -17.59 0.00 -1.96
CA LYS A 89 -18.80 0.51 -2.61
C LYS A 89 -18.53 0.98 -4.03
N ASP A 90 -17.38 1.61 -4.24
CA ASP A 90 -16.91 2.07 -5.54
C ASP A 90 -15.61 1.35 -5.93
N LYS A 91 -15.69 0.53 -6.98
CA LYS A 91 -14.56 -0.25 -7.50
C LYS A 91 -13.68 0.54 -8.46
N THR A 92 -14.16 1.68 -8.97
CA THR A 92 -13.44 2.51 -9.95
C THR A 92 -12.26 3.24 -9.35
N VAL A 93 -12.23 3.36 -8.01
CA VAL A 93 -11.12 3.97 -7.25
C VAL A 93 -9.77 3.32 -7.56
N PHE A 94 -9.75 2.01 -7.86
CA PHE A 94 -8.54 1.26 -8.22
C PHE A 94 -8.56 0.77 -9.67
N GLU A 95 -9.04 1.60 -10.59
CA GLU A 95 -8.91 1.32 -12.02
C GLU A 95 -7.47 1.57 -12.49
N TYR A 96 -6.87 0.53 -13.07
CA TYR A 96 -5.51 0.60 -13.62
C TYR A 96 -5.56 0.98 -15.10
N GLY A 97 -4.81 2.02 -15.46
CA GLY A 97 -4.60 2.46 -16.84
C GLY A 97 -3.12 2.50 -17.17
N GLY A 98 -2.65 1.67 -18.11
CA GLY A 98 -1.25 1.66 -18.53
C GLY A 98 -0.25 1.32 -17.42
N GLY A 99 -0.65 0.52 -16.42
CA GLY A 99 0.18 0.19 -15.26
C GLY A 99 0.16 1.23 -14.14
N LEU A 100 -0.61 2.32 -14.30
CA LEU A 100 -0.77 3.37 -13.31
C LEU A 100 -2.14 3.26 -12.64
N VAL A 101 -2.20 3.70 -11.38
CA VAL A 101 -3.45 3.89 -10.64
C VAL A 101 -3.49 5.33 -10.15
N LYS A 102 -4.70 5.91 -10.09
CA LYS A 102 -4.85 7.29 -9.60
C LYS A 102 -4.76 7.31 -8.07
N ILE A 103 -4.16 8.37 -7.56
CA ILE A 103 -4.24 8.72 -6.14
C ILE A 103 -5.62 9.33 -5.92
N SER A 104 -6.33 8.90 -4.86
CA SER A 104 -7.65 9.43 -4.55
C SER A 104 -7.54 10.85 -4.01
N GLU A 105 -8.41 11.74 -4.51
CA GLU A 105 -8.53 13.13 -4.05
C GLU A 105 -9.63 13.30 -2.99
N GLY A 106 -10.35 12.22 -2.66
CA GLY A 106 -11.40 12.21 -1.65
C GLY A 106 -10.86 12.30 -0.22
N PRO A 107 -11.73 12.58 0.77
CA PRO A 107 -11.33 12.66 2.16
C PRO A 107 -10.81 11.32 2.70
N GLY A 108 -9.85 11.39 3.64
CA GLY A 108 -9.30 10.21 4.31
C GLY A 108 -8.48 9.34 3.36
N LEU A 109 -8.77 8.04 3.34
CA LEU A 109 -8.14 7.09 2.41
C LEU A 109 -8.77 7.13 1.01
N GLY A 110 -9.84 7.89 0.83
CA GLY A 110 -10.51 8.00 -0.47
C GLY A 110 -11.16 6.70 -0.96
N VAL A 111 -11.44 5.77 -0.04
CA VAL A 111 -12.16 4.51 -0.28
C VAL A 111 -13.34 4.40 0.68
N GLU A 112 -14.47 3.88 0.18
CA GLU A 112 -15.64 3.57 0.99
C GLU A 112 -15.90 2.06 1.04
N ILE A 113 -16.09 1.52 2.24
CA ILE A 113 -16.31 0.09 2.47
C ILE A 113 -17.80 -0.25 2.41
N ASP A 114 -18.11 -1.36 1.74
CA ASP A 114 -19.43 -1.99 1.84
C ASP A 114 -19.50 -2.84 3.11
N GLU A 115 -19.92 -2.21 4.22
CA GLU A 115 -20.08 -2.89 5.50
C GLU A 115 -21.09 -4.04 5.46
N LYS A 116 -22.10 -3.98 4.59
CA LYS A 116 -23.11 -5.06 4.48
C LYS A 116 -22.44 -6.31 3.92
N PHE A 117 -21.69 -6.13 2.83
CA PHE A 117 -20.93 -7.22 2.22
C PHE A 117 -19.89 -7.81 3.18
N VAL A 118 -19.19 -6.97 3.96
CA VAL A 118 -18.25 -7.43 4.99
C VAL A 118 -18.95 -8.35 6.02
N ARG A 119 -20.09 -7.90 6.57
CA ARG A 119 -20.85 -8.67 7.58
C ARG A 119 -21.47 -9.95 7.04
N GLU A 120 -21.84 -9.97 5.75
CA GLU A 120 -22.33 -11.19 5.11
C GLU A 120 -21.19 -12.20 4.91
N THR A 121 -20.03 -11.72 4.44
CA THR A 121 -18.85 -12.57 4.23
C THR A 121 -18.31 -13.13 5.54
N GLU A 122 -18.34 -12.35 6.62
CA GLU A 122 -17.99 -12.79 7.97
C GLU A 122 -18.75 -14.06 8.37
N LYS A 123 -20.05 -14.14 8.07
CA LYS A 123 -20.90 -15.31 8.40
C LYS A 123 -20.49 -16.58 7.64
N THR A 124 -19.92 -16.43 6.44
CA THR A 124 -19.48 -17.56 5.61
C THR A 124 -18.08 -18.05 5.95
N GLY A 125 -17.30 -17.28 6.72
CA GLY A 125 -15.93 -17.60 7.12
C GLY A 125 -14.90 -17.55 5.97
N HIS A 126 -13.65 -17.90 6.28
CA HIS A 126 -12.59 -18.05 5.28
C HIS A 126 -12.84 -19.31 4.45
N GLN A 127 -13.19 -19.14 3.17
CA GLN A 127 -13.28 -20.21 2.16
C GLN A 127 -12.18 -20.03 1.12
#